data_AF-A0A0X1KND4-F1
#
_entry.id   AF-A0A0X1KND4-F1
#
_cell.length_a   1.000
_cell.length_b   1.000
_cell.length_c   1.000
_cell.angle_alpha   90.00
_cell.angle_beta   90.00
_cell.angle_gamma   90.00
#
_symmetry.space_group_name_H-M   'P 1'
#
loop_
_entity.id
_entity.type
_entity.pdbx_description
1 polymer ?
#
loop_
_entity_poly.entity_id
_entity_poly.type
_entity_poly.pdbx_seq_one_letter_code
_entity_poly.pdbx_strand_id
1 'polypeptide(L)' 'MSEWLVIRYRFNEDWKAWVPDSTMVFKSDEELLRFLRENAGVRYRYEITRLVG' A
#
# COMPACT_ATOMS: atom_id res chain seq x y z
N MET A 1 13.27 14.48 -3.88
CA MET A 1 12.95 13.45 -2.87
C MET A 1 11.81 12.62 -3.43
N SER A 2 11.88 11.28 -3.36
CA SER A 2 10.77 10.43 -3.81
C SER A 2 9.76 10.31 -2.66
N GLU A 3 8.51 10.69 -2.91
CA GLU A 3 7.43 10.50 -1.96
C GLU A 3 6.35 9.60 -2.58
N TRP A 4 5.77 8.71 -1.78
CA TRP A 4 4.84 7.69 -2.25
C TRP A 4 3.59 7.65 -1.38
N LEU A 5 2.42 7.82 -1.99
CA LEU A 5 1.15 7.51 -1.38
C LEU A 5 0.82 6.03 -1.65
N VAL A 6 0.53 5.28 -0.60
CA VAL A 6 0.14 3.87 -0.68
C VAL A 6 -1.19 3.67 0.00
N ILE A 7 -2.18 3.20 -0.76
CA ILE A 7 -3.46 2.72 -0.24
C ILE A 7 -3.43 1.20 -0.27
N ARG A 8 -3.62 0.58 0.90
CA ARG A 8 -3.74 -0.87 1.02
C ARG A 8 -5.20 -1.26 1.13
N TYR A 9 -5.53 -2.36 0.47
CA TYR A 9 -6.85 -2.95 0.43
C TYR A 9 -6.78 -4.39 0.95
N ARG A 10 -7.73 -4.75 1.80
CA ARG A 10 -8.00 -6.13 2.22
C ARG A 10 -9.25 -6.63 1.51
N PHE A 11 -9.25 -7.90 1.10
CA PHE A 11 -10.47 -8.50 0.55
C PHE A 11 -11.46 -8.78 1.67
N ASN A 12 -12.65 -8.21 1.56
CA ASN A 12 -13.77 -8.48 2.44
C ASN A 12 -14.59 -9.64 1.86
N GLU A 13 -14.70 -10.74 2.61
CA GLU A 13 -15.40 -11.95 2.15
C GLU A 13 -16.92 -11.80 2.14
N ASP A 14 -17.50 -10.92 2.97
CA ASP A 14 -18.95 -10.72 3.05
C ASP A 14 -19.46 -9.93 1.84
N TRP A 15 -18.74 -8.87 1.48
CA TRP A 15 -19.09 -7.98 0.36
C TRP A 15 -18.45 -8.41 -0.96
N LYS A 16 -17.60 -9.43 -0.92
CA LYS A 16 -16.80 -9.93 -2.06
C LYS A 16 -16.07 -8.80 -2.79
N ALA A 17 -15.52 -7.85 -2.03
CA ALA A 17 -14.92 -6.63 -2.54
C ALA A 17 -13.58 -6.32 -1.86
N TRP A 18 -12.71 -5.61 -2.58
CA TRP A 18 -11.50 -5.02 -2.00
C TRP A 18 -11.87 -3.72 -1.29
N VAL A 19 -11.60 -3.64 0.01
CA VAL A 19 -11.93 -2.48 0.83
C VAL A 19 -10.63 -1.86 1.36
N PRO A 20 -10.46 -0.52 1.27
CA PRO A 20 -9.27 0.12 1.79
C PRO A 20 -9.19 -0.07 3.31
N ASP A 21 -8.05 -0.54 3.79
CA ASP A 21 -7.82 -0.79 5.23
C ASP A 21 -6.68 0.05 5.81
N SER A 22 -5.86 0.67 4.95
CA SER A 22 -4.76 1.54 5.37
C SER A 22 -4.39 2.55 4.28
N THR A 23 -3.99 3.75 4.69
CA THR A 23 -3.41 4.78 3.82
C THR A 23 -2.12 5.29 4.45
N MET A 24 -1.03 5.28 3.70
CA MET A 24 0.32 5.56 4.18
C MET A 24 1.08 6.44 3.20
N VAL A 25 2.01 7.25 3.72
CA VAL A 25 2.95 8.04 2.92
C VAL A 25 4.37 7.63 3.27
N PHE A 26 5.16 7.25 2.27
CA PHE A 26 6.58 6.92 2.43
C PHE A 26 7.45 8.02 1.81
N LYS A 27 8.54 8.38 2.48
CA LYS A 27 9.43 9.50 2.10
C LYS A 27 10.69 9.05 1.36
N SER A 28 10.86 7.75 1.16
CA SER A 28 11.90 7.19 0.30
C SER A 28 11.47 5.89 -0.38
N ASP A 29 12.23 5.49 -1.40
CA ASP A 29 12.03 4.22 -2.11
C ASP A 29 12.34 3.03 -1.18
N GLU A 30 13.32 3.16 -0.28
CA GLU A 30 13.68 2.13 0.71
C GLU A 30 12.55 1.85 1.70
N GLU A 31 11.87 2.90 2.19
CA GLU A 31 10.74 2.75 3.11
C GLU A 31 9.57 2.00 2.45
N LEU A 32 9.24 2.38 1.21
CA LEU A 32 8.24 1.69 0.41
C LEU A 32 8.60 0.21 0.20
N LEU A 33 9.84 -0.08 -0.22
CA LEU A 33 10.28 -1.45 -0.49
C LEU A 33 10.30 -2.32 0.76
N ARG A 34 10.73 -1.78 1.91
CA ARG A 34 10.69 -2.49 3.19
C ARG A 34 9.25 -2.85 3.56
N PHE A 35 8.33 -1.90 3.48
CA PHE A 35 6.92 -2.14 3.77
C PHE A 35 6.31 -3.23 2.88
N LEU A 36 6.56 -3.17 1.56
CA LEU A 36 6.03 -4.17 0.62
C LEU A 36 6.59 -5.57 0.90
N ARG A 37 7.87 -5.68 1.27
CA ARG A 37 8.51 -6.96 1.64
C ARG A 37 7.95 -7.54 2.94
N GLU A 38 7.76 -6.71 3.97
CA GLU A 38 7.19 -7.16 5.25
C GLU A 38 5.75 -7.67 5.10
N ASN A 39 5.02 -7.19 4.09
CA ASN A 39 3.66 -7.63 3.79
C ASN A 39 3.58 -8.66 2.64
N ALA A 40 4.73 -9.07 2.07
CA ALA A 40 4.80 -10.06 1.00
C ALA A 40 4.50 -11.46 1.56
N GLY A 41 3.23 -11.85 1.52
CA GLY A 41 2.74 -13.10 2.10
C GLY A 41 1.30 -13.00 2.60
N VAL A 42 0.81 -11.77 2.78
CA VAL A 42 -0.59 -11.51 3.07
C VAL A 42 -1.31 -11.09 1.80
N ARG A 43 -2.55 -11.57 1.62
CA ARG A 43 -3.38 -11.26 0.46
C ARG A 43 -3.93 -9.83 0.54
N TYR A 44 -3.09 -8.87 0.19
CA TYR A 44 -3.45 -7.46 0.05
C TYR A 44 -3.39 -7.02 -1.41
N ARG A 45 -4.19 -6.00 -1.75
CA ARG A 45 -4.06 -5.23 -2.98
C ARG A 45 -3.54 -3.83 -2.61
N TYR A 46 -2.74 -3.24 -3.48
CA TYR A 46 -2.16 -1.92 -3.25
C TYR A 46 -2.43 -1.01 -4.43
N GLU A 47 -2.70 0.26 -4.15
CA GLU A 47 -2.58 1.36 -5.08
C GLU A 47 -1.41 2.23 -4.63
N ILE A 48 -0.45 2.45 -5.52
CA ILE A 48 0.81 3.13 -5.23
C ILE A 48 0.93 4.29 -6.20
N THR A 49 1.02 5.51 -5.66
CA THR A 49 1.13 6.74 -6.44
C THR A 49 2.40 7.47 -6.04
N ARG A 50 3.23 7.81 -7.03
CA ARG A 50 4.37 8.71 -6.79
C ARG A 50 3.84 10.13 -6.61
N LEU A 51 4.16 10.74 -5.48
CA LEU A 51 3.92 12.15 -5.23
C LEU A 51 5.10 12.91 -5.82
N VAL A 52 4.86 13.60 -6.92
CA VAL A 52 5.80 14.55 -7.52
C VAL A 52 5.49 15.90 -6.90
N GLY A 53 6.36 16.35 -5.99
CA GLY A 53 6.35 17.71 -5.45
C GLY A 53 7.20 18.65 -6.29
#